data_AF-A0A972EWI8-F1
#
_entry.id   AF-A0A972EWI8-F1
#
_cell.length_a   1.000
_cell.length_b   1.000
_cell.length_c   1.000
_cell.angle_alpha   90.00
_cell.angle_beta   90.00
_cell.angle_gamma   90.00
#
_symmetry.space_group_name_H-M   'P 1'
#
loop_
_entity.id
_entity.type
_entity.pdbx_description
1 polymer ?
#
loop_
_entity_poly.entity_id
_entity_poly.type
_entity_poly.pdbx_seq_one_letter_code
_entity_poly.pdbx_strand_id
1 'polypeptide(L)'
;ADYIDLKAYEPAMRHLIDTYISAEESKVISAFDDMSLVELIVERGENAIEKLPSGIRRNRHAVAETIENNLRKVIHDERPINPKYYENMSQLLDELIAQRRQEALEYEEYLAMIVELTRQIKRPNETKYPKTLDTRAKRALYDNLDQDEELAMVLDYEVIYTKKDDWRGNRIKEKEVLFAIKKHIKDEEKLKQIFEIIKNQPDY
;
A
#
# COMPACT_ATOMS: atom_id res chain seq x y z
N ALA A 1 38.60 -33.52 8.73
CA ALA A 1 37.77 -32.37 8.37
C ALA A 1 36.45 -32.95 7.87
N ASP A 2 35.42 -32.82 8.68
CA ASP A 2 34.11 -33.45 8.48
C ASP A 2 33.40 -32.90 7.25
N TYR A 3 32.99 -33.82 6.37
CA TYR A 3 32.09 -33.52 5.27
C TYR A 3 30.68 -33.82 5.76
N ILE A 4 29.90 -32.77 6.04
CA ILE A 4 28.48 -32.92 6.38
C ILE A 4 27.76 -33.38 5.11
N ASP A 5 27.24 -34.61 5.12
CA ASP A 5 26.46 -35.15 4.00
C ASP A 5 25.05 -34.56 4.00
N LEU A 6 24.86 -33.52 3.18
CA LEU A 6 23.60 -32.78 3.04
C LEU A 6 22.48 -33.62 2.41
N LYS A 7 22.76 -34.79 1.81
CA LYS A 7 21.71 -35.66 1.23
C LYS A 7 20.80 -36.30 2.28
N ALA A 8 21.28 -36.50 3.50
CA ALA A 8 20.49 -37.10 4.57
C ALA A 8 19.36 -36.17 5.08
N TYR A 9 19.47 -34.86 4.83
CA TYR A 9 18.51 -33.86 5.29
C TYR A 9 17.50 -33.43 4.24
N GLU A 10 17.63 -33.88 2.98
CA GLU A 10 16.68 -33.54 1.91
C GLU A 10 15.23 -33.94 2.21
N PRO A 11 14.91 -35.14 2.76
CA PRO A 11 13.52 -35.53 2.99
C PRO A 11 12.85 -34.67 4.08
N ALA A 12 13.59 -34.34 5.14
CA ALA A 12 13.10 -33.51 6.24
C ALA A 12 12.97 -32.03 5.85
N MET A 13 13.89 -31.51 5.03
CA MET A 13 13.79 -30.16 4.48
C MET A 13 12.67 -30.04 3.44
N ARG A 14 12.44 -31.08 2.62
CA ARG A 14 11.32 -31.12 1.68
C ARG A 14 9.98 -31.17 2.42
N HIS A 15 9.87 -31.89 3.53
CA HIS A 15 8.68 -31.86 4.38
C HIS A 15 8.44 -30.48 5.01
N LEU A 16 9.49 -29.77 5.46
CA LEU A 16 9.38 -28.38 5.96
C LEU A 16 8.93 -27.41 4.88
N ILE A 17 9.46 -27.56 3.67
CA ILE A 17 9.07 -26.78 2.49
C ILE A 17 7.62 -27.11 2.10
N ASP A 18 7.22 -28.38 2.02
CA ASP A 18 5.85 -28.78 1.65
C ASP A 18 4.83 -28.38 2.73
N THR A 19 5.22 -28.34 4.01
CA THR A 19 4.36 -27.86 5.12
C THR A 19 4.19 -26.34 5.10
N TYR A 20 5.20 -25.58 4.66
CA TYR A 20 5.13 -24.11 4.58
C TYR A 20 4.67 -23.58 3.20
N ILE A 21 4.79 -24.37 2.14
CA ILE A 21 4.31 -24.06 0.78
C ILE A 21 2.85 -24.50 0.60
N SER A 22 2.36 -25.46 1.39
CA SER A 22 0.92 -25.67 1.57
C SER A 22 0.31 -24.60 2.47
N ALA A 23 0.46 -23.32 2.12
CA ALA A 23 -0.60 -22.37 2.40
C ALA A 23 -1.79 -22.87 1.58
N GLU A 24 -2.80 -23.44 2.25
CA GLU A 24 -4.05 -23.84 1.63
C GLU A 24 -4.43 -22.81 0.57
N GLU A 25 -4.68 -23.25 -0.66
CA GLU A 25 -5.20 -22.38 -1.70
C GLU A 25 -6.29 -21.51 -1.09
N SER A 26 -6.07 -20.19 -1.12
CA SER A 26 -7.02 -19.17 -0.69
C SER A 26 -8.39 -19.59 -1.21
N LYS A 27 -9.22 -20.19 -0.35
CA LYS A 27 -10.59 -20.51 -0.73
C LYS A 27 -11.18 -19.18 -1.15
N VAL A 28 -11.53 -19.08 -2.43
CA VAL A 28 -12.23 -17.92 -2.96
C VAL A 28 -13.56 -17.91 -2.22
N ILE A 29 -13.61 -17.14 -1.14
CA ILE A 29 -14.86 -16.84 -0.48
C ILE A 29 -15.53 -15.85 -1.41
N SER A 30 -16.24 -16.39 -2.39
CA SER A 30 -17.21 -15.74 -3.26
C SER A 30 -18.39 -15.22 -2.41
N ALA A 31 -18.10 -14.38 -1.41
CA ALA A 31 -19.08 -13.78 -0.51
C ALA A 31 -19.24 -12.27 -0.76
N PHE A 32 -18.46 -11.70 -1.67
CA PHE A 32 -18.34 -10.26 -1.81
C PHE A 32 -18.91 -9.67 -3.11
N ASP A 33 -19.69 -10.44 -3.88
CA ASP A 33 -20.43 -9.93 -5.05
C ASP A 33 -19.54 -9.01 -5.92
N ASP A 34 -18.37 -9.50 -6.33
CA ASP A 34 -17.33 -8.82 -7.13
C ASP A 34 -16.55 -7.66 -6.48
N MET A 35 -16.82 -7.32 -5.22
CA MET A 35 -16.13 -6.25 -4.49
C MET A 35 -15.05 -6.76 -3.54
N SER A 36 -14.01 -5.97 -3.28
CA SER A 36 -13.08 -6.25 -2.17
C SER A 36 -13.70 -5.89 -0.81
N LEU A 37 -13.22 -6.52 0.27
CA LEU A 37 -13.66 -6.17 1.63
C LEU A 37 -13.47 -4.68 1.94
N VAL A 38 -12.36 -4.10 1.46
CA VAL A 38 -12.06 -2.67 1.64
C VAL A 38 -13.10 -1.80 0.93
N GLU A 39 -13.52 -2.16 -0.29
CA GLU A 39 -14.57 -1.42 -1.00
C GLU A 39 -15.93 -1.56 -0.32
N LEU A 40 -16.27 -2.74 0.18
CA LEU A 40 -17.49 -2.94 0.97
C LEU A 40 -17.52 -2.07 2.22
N ILE A 41 -16.39 -1.94 2.92
CA ILE A 41 -16.26 -1.08 4.10
C ILE A 41 -16.43 0.40 3.72
N VAL A 42 -15.85 0.84 2.59
CA VAL A 42 -16.04 2.23 2.11
C VAL A 42 -17.51 2.52 1.81
N GLU A 43 -18.22 1.60 1.14
CA GLU A 43 -19.60 1.82 0.73
C GLU A 43 -20.63 1.65 1.86
N ARG A 44 -20.43 0.65 2.72
CA ARG A 44 -21.44 0.21 3.70
C ARG A 44 -21.05 0.48 5.14
N GLY A 45 -19.82 0.94 5.38
CA GLY A 45 -19.29 1.10 6.72
C GLY A 45 -19.27 -0.22 7.48
N GLU A 46 -19.69 -0.19 8.74
CA GLU A 46 -19.72 -1.34 9.65
C GLU A 46 -20.61 -2.48 9.14
N ASN A 47 -21.66 -2.17 8.37
CA ASN A 47 -22.56 -3.16 7.79
C ASN A 47 -21.85 -4.10 6.79
N ALA A 48 -20.63 -3.77 6.36
CA ALA A 48 -19.79 -4.67 5.56
C ALA A 48 -19.51 -6.01 6.27
N ILE A 49 -19.53 -6.02 7.61
CA ILE A 49 -19.29 -7.21 8.43
C ILE A 49 -20.37 -8.28 8.23
N GLU A 50 -21.60 -7.86 7.89
CA GLU A 50 -22.71 -8.77 7.59
C GLU A 50 -22.50 -9.58 6.29
N LYS A 51 -21.51 -9.21 5.48
CA LYS A 51 -21.12 -9.95 4.27
C LYS A 51 -19.95 -10.90 4.52
N LEU A 52 -19.26 -10.80 5.67
CA LEU A 52 -18.23 -11.75 6.05
C LEU A 52 -18.82 -13.15 6.32
N PRO A 53 -18.11 -14.25 6.01
CA PRO A 53 -18.53 -15.61 6.35
C PRO A 53 -18.98 -15.75 7.80
N SER A 54 -20.00 -16.57 8.04
CA SER A 54 -20.55 -16.79 9.38
C SER A 54 -19.50 -17.25 10.40
N GLY A 55 -18.49 -18.02 9.97
CA GLY A 55 -17.36 -18.44 10.82
C GLY A 55 -16.48 -17.28 11.30
N ILE A 56 -16.29 -16.25 10.47
CA ILE A 56 -15.52 -15.06 10.82
C ILE A 56 -16.39 -14.10 11.64
N ARG A 57 -17.60 -13.81 11.14
CA ARG A 57 -18.54 -12.82 11.71
C ARG A 57 -18.88 -13.05 13.18
N ARG A 58 -18.90 -14.31 13.62
CA ARG A 58 -19.23 -14.68 15.01
C ARG A 58 -18.11 -14.37 16.00
N ASN A 59 -16.90 -14.08 15.53
CA ASN A 59 -15.74 -13.79 16.36
C ASN A 59 -15.20 -12.40 16.03
N ARG A 60 -15.39 -11.45 16.96
CA ARG A 60 -14.92 -10.06 16.83
C ARG A 60 -13.42 -9.97 16.54
N HIS A 61 -12.61 -10.87 17.14
CA HIS A 61 -11.18 -10.95 16.86
C HIS A 61 -10.90 -11.36 15.41
N ALA A 62 -11.61 -12.40 14.92
CA ALA A 62 -11.44 -12.86 13.55
C ALA A 62 -11.88 -11.81 12.52
N VAL A 63 -12.95 -11.07 12.80
CA VAL A 63 -13.38 -9.92 11.98
C VAL A 63 -12.27 -8.86 11.92
N ALA A 64 -11.78 -8.42 13.08
CA ALA A 64 -10.73 -7.41 13.17
C ALA A 64 -9.47 -7.84 12.40
N GLU A 65 -8.99 -9.06 12.65
CA GLU A 65 -7.82 -9.61 11.96
C GLU A 65 -8.00 -9.70 10.44
N THR A 66 -9.19 -10.09 9.98
CA THR A 66 -9.51 -10.13 8.54
C THR A 66 -9.43 -8.72 7.93
N ILE A 67 -10.01 -7.72 8.59
CA ILE A 67 -9.97 -6.32 8.15
C ILE A 67 -8.53 -5.80 8.14
N GLU A 68 -7.81 -5.96 9.26
CA GLU A 68 -6.43 -5.53 9.45
C GLU A 68 -5.52 -6.09 8.34
N ASN A 69 -5.66 -7.39 8.03
CA ASN A 69 -4.88 -8.04 6.97
C ASN A 69 -5.22 -7.50 5.57
N ASN A 70 -6.50 -7.25 5.29
CA ASN A 70 -6.91 -6.66 4.01
C ASN A 70 -6.38 -5.22 3.87
N LEU A 71 -6.42 -4.42 4.93
CA LEU A 71 -5.86 -3.07 4.92
C LEU A 71 -4.35 -3.06 4.77
N ARG A 72 -3.62 -3.92 5.50
CA ARG A 72 -2.17 -4.08 5.32
C ARG A 72 -1.81 -4.42 3.88
N LYS A 73 -2.58 -5.31 3.24
CA LYS A 73 -2.40 -5.65 1.83
C LYS A 73 -2.59 -4.43 0.93
N VAL A 74 -3.68 -3.69 1.07
CA VAL A 74 -3.90 -2.48 0.24
C VAL A 74 -2.82 -1.43 0.47
N ILE A 75 -2.44 -1.18 1.73
CA ILE A 75 -1.34 -0.25 2.06
C ILE A 75 -0.04 -0.71 1.39
N HIS A 76 0.28 -2.00 1.46
CA HIS A 76 1.48 -2.55 0.84
C HIS A 76 1.45 -2.39 -0.69
N ASP A 77 0.33 -2.74 -1.32
CA ASP A 77 0.19 -2.75 -2.77
C ASP A 77 0.20 -1.33 -3.36
N GLU A 78 -0.33 -0.34 -2.62
CA GLU A 78 -0.37 1.06 -3.05
C GLU A 78 0.87 1.87 -2.62
N ARG A 79 1.70 1.34 -1.71
CA ARG A 79 2.94 1.99 -1.24
C ARG A 79 3.89 2.43 -2.35
N PRO A 80 4.14 1.65 -3.43
CA PRO A 80 5.02 2.07 -4.51
C PRO A 80 4.58 3.37 -5.20
N ILE A 81 3.28 3.69 -5.14
CA ILE A 81 2.69 4.85 -5.80
C ILE A 81 2.89 6.10 -4.94
N ASN A 82 2.61 6.03 -3.63
CA ASN A 82 2.88 7.14 -2.72
C ASN A 82 3.45 6.63 -1.38
N PRO A 83 4.77 6.40 -1.31
CA PRO A 83 5.40 5.77 -0.15
C PRO A 83 5.13 6.50 1.15
N LYS A 84 5.26 7.83 1.16
CA LYS A 84 5.06 8.63 2.37
C LYS A 84 3.63 8.60 2.87
N TYR A 85 2.65 8.72 1.98
CA TYR A 85 1.23 8.67 2.36
C TYR A 85 0.87 7.31 2.98
N TYR A 86 1.24 6.21 2.34
CA TYR A 86 0.91 4.87 2.83
C TYR A 86 1.78 4.44 4.02
N GLU A 87 2.97 5.02 4.23
CA GLU A 87 3.71 4.90 5.49
C GLU A 87 2.91 5.47 6.67
N ASN A 88 2.35 6.68 6.51
CA ASN A 88 1.49 7.30 7.52
C ASN A 88 0.23 6.44 7.79
N MET A 89 -0.40 5.91 6.74
CA MET A 89 -1.56 5.00 6.89
C MET A 89 -1.19 3.70 7.61
N SER A 90 0.01 3.16 7.35
CA SER A 90 0.51 1.97 8.06
C SER A 90 0.71 2.26 9.55
N GLN A 91 1.30 3.41 9.89
CA GLN A 91 1.49 3.82 11.27
C GLN A 91 0.16 3.97 11.99
N LEU A 92 -0.82 4.65 11.36
CA LEU A 92 -2.16 4.80 11.91
C LEU A 92 -2.84 3.43 12.11
N LEU A 93 -2.71 2.50 11.16
CA LEU A 93 -3.22 1.14 11.31
C LEU A 93 -2.56 0.42 12.49
N ASP A 94 -1.24 0.52 12.63
CA ASP A 94 -0.49 -0.11 13.73
C ASP A 94 -0.89 0.49 15.10
N GLU A 95 -1.14 1.79 15.16
CA GLU A 95 -1.67 2.47 16.36
C GLU A 95 -3.06 1.95 16.73
N LEU A 96 -3.98 1.82 15.76
CA LEU A 96 -5.32 1.26 15.98
C LEU A 96 -5.24 -0.18 16.50
N ILE A 97 -4.33 -0.98 15.95
CA ILE A 97 -4.11 -2.37 16.36
C ILE A 97 -3.55 -2.43 17.78
N ALA A 98 -2.59 -1.57 18.12
CA ALA A 98 -2.03 -1.47 19.46
C ALA A 98 -3.10 -1.05 20.49
N GLN A 99 -3.89 -0.01 20.18
CA GLN A 99 -4.99 0.46 21.02
C GLN A 99 -6.04 -0.64 21.26
N ARG A 100 -6.45 -1.36 20.21
CA ARG A 100 -7.37 -2.50 20.32
C ARG A 100 -6.81 -3.62 21.23
N ARG A 101 -5.50 -3.89 21.15
CA ARG A 101 -4.83 -4.95 21.95
C ARG A 101 -4.62 -4.56 23.41
N GLN A 102 -4.53 -3.26 23.72
CA GLN A 102 -4.19 -2.72 25.04
C GLN A 102 -5.41 -2.47 25.96
N GLU A 103 -6.61 -2.98 25.61
CA GLU A 103 -7.85 -3.06 26.45
C GLU A 103 -8.96 -2.00 26.27
N ALA A 104 -8.92 -0.99 25.37
CA ALA A 104 -9.77 0.22 25.60
C ALA A 104 -10.61 0.83 24.45
N LEU A 105 -10.86 0.14 23.32
CA LEU A 105 -11.84 0.60 22.32
C LEU A 105 -13.11 -0.23 22.40
N GLU A 106 -14.26 0.43 22.55
CA GLU A 106 -15.53 -0.23 22.28
C GLU A 106 -15.51 -0.73 20.84
N TYR A 107 -16.03 -1.94 20.62
CA TYR A 107 -15.92 -2.58 19.30
C TYR A 107 -16.52 -1.71 18.19
N GLU A 108 -17.58 -0.96 18.50
CA GLU A 108 -18.22 0.02 17.60
C GLU A 108 -17.27 1.18 17.27
N GLU A 109 -16.58 1.76 18.27
CA GLU A 109 -15.62 2.84 18.05
C GLU A 109 -14.44 2.38 17.18
N TYR A 110 -13.92 1.17 17.44
CA TYR A 110 -12.88 0.56 16.61
C TYR A 110 -13.33 0.44 15.15
N LEU A 111 -14.56 -0.06 14.91
CA LEU A 111 -15.08 -0.20 13.57
C LEU A 111 -15.25 1.16 12.87
N ALA A 112 -15.73 2.18 13.58
CA ALA A 112 -15.83 3.53 13.05
C ALA A 112 -14.46 4.08 12.60
N MET A 113 -13.41 3.92 13.42
CA MET A 113 -12.05 4.36 13.08
C MET A 113 -11.49 3.59 11.88
N ILE A 114 -11.73 2.28 11.81
CA ILE A 114 -11.34 1.45 10.67
C ILE A 114 -12.05 1.88 9.39
N VAL A 115 -13.35 2.15 9.45
CA VAL A 115 -14.12 2.62 8.30
C VAL A 115 -13.53 3.93 7.78
N GLU A 116 -13.18 4.83 8.68
CA GLU A 116 -12.58 6.11 8.33
C GLU A 116 -11.18 5.95 7.71
N LEU A 117 -10.32 5.12 8.31
CA LEU A 117 -9.01 4.79 7.74
C LEU A 117 -9.14 4.15 6.35
N THR A 118 -10.11 3.25 6.19
CA THR A 118 -10.40 2.57 4.92
C THR A 118 -10.80 3.58 3.83
N ARG A 119 -11.62 4.58 4.18
CA ARG A 119 -11.97 5.68 3.28
C ARG A 119 -10.75 6.46 2.86
N GLN A 120 -9.86 6.82 3.79
CA GLN A 120 -8.64 7.56 3.47
C GLN A 120 -7.73 6.76 2.54
N ILE A 121 -7.53 5.47 2.80
CA ILE A 121 -6.73 4.57 1.97
C ILE A 121 -7.27 4.46 0.53
N LYS A 122 -8.60 4.32 0.36
CA LYS A 122 -9.23 4.17 -0.97
C LYS A 122 -9.51 5.49 -1.66
N ARG A 123 -9.68 6.57 -0.91
CA ARG A 123 -9.97 7.93 -1.41
C ARG A 123 -8.96 8.92 -0.83
N PRO A 124 -7.66 8.78 -1.19
CA PRO A 124 -6.63 9.72 -0.76
C PRO A 124 -6.88 11.14 -1.28
N ASN A 125 -7.81 11.31 -2.23
CA ASN A 125 -8.15 12.56 -2.88
C ASN A 125 -9.01 13.51 -2.03
N GLU A 126 -9.58 13.05 -0.92
CA GLU A 126 -10.36 13.87 0.01
C GLU A 126 -9.50 14.51 1.11
N THR A 127 -8.20 14.18 1.16
CA THR A 127 -7.23 14.83 2.05
C THR A 127 -7.02 16.29 1.63
N LYS A 128 -6.74 17.19 2.60
CA LYS A 128 -6.56 18.64 2.40
C LYS A 128 -5.28 18.98 1.60
N TYR A 129 -5.24 18.65 0.32
CA TYR A 129 -4.19 19.10 -0.59
C TYR A 129 -4.50 20.51 -1.14
N PRO A 130 -3.48 21.33 -1.43
CA PRO A 130 -3.62 22.52 -2.25
C PRO A 130 -4.36 22.23 -3.57
N LYS A 131 -5.15 23.20 -4.05
CA LYS A 131 -5.99 23.03 -5.26
C LYS A 131 -5.18 22.76 -6.54
N THR A 132 -3.91 23.12 -6.54
CA THR A 132 -2.93 22.92 -7.61
C THR A 132 -2.50 21.46 -7.75
N LEU A 133 -2.55 20.68 -6.66
CA LEU A 133 -2.25 19.25 -6.64
C LEU A 133 -3.52 18.45 -6.97
N ASP A 134 -3.95 18.55 -8.22
CA ASP A 134 -5.18 17.95 -8.74
C ASP A 134 -5.03 16.47 -9.16
N THR A 135 -3.80 16.01 -9.41
CA THR A 135 -3.50 14.62 -9.79
C THR A 135 -2.90 13.80 -8.65
N ARG A 136 -2.96 12.46 -8.78
CA ARG A 136 -2.34 11.54 -7.83
C ARG A 136 -0.82 11.67 -7.88
N ALA A 137 -0.25 11.82 -9.07
CA ALA A 137 1.18 12.03 -9.26
C ALA A 137 1.71 13.29 -8.55
N LYS A 138 1.03 14.44 -8.69
CA LYS A 138 1.43 15.68 -8.02
C LYS A 138 1.41 15.57 -6.49
N ARG A 139 0.37 14.92 -5.95
CA ARG A 139 0.24 14.68 -4.49
C ARG A 139 1.33 13.75 -3.97
N ALA A 140 1.63 12.68 -4.72
CA ALA A 140 2.72 11.79 -4.35
C ALA A 140 4.07 12.51 -4.38
N LEU A 141 4.33 13.35 -5.38
CA LEU A 141 5.51 14.21 -5.37
C LEU A 141 5.52 15.10 -4.13
N TYR A 142 4.44 15.83 -3.87
CA TYR A 142 4.33 16.71 -2.70
C TYR A 142 4.60 15.99 -1.36
N ASP A 143 3.95 14.84 -1.13
CA ASP A 143 4.12 14.07 0.11
C ASP A 143 5.57 13.59 0.29
N ASN A 144 6.26 13.26 -0.80
CA ASN A 144 7.64 12.75 -0.75
C ASN A 144 8.71 13.86 -0.96
N LEU A 145 8.29 15.11 -1.14
CA LEU A 145 9.15 16.29 -1.30
C LEU A 145 8.98 17.26 -0.13
N ASP A 146 8.79 16.73 1.07
CA ASP A 146 8.67 17.53 2.31
C ASP A 146 7.54 18.57 2.24
N GLN A 147 6.47 18.27 1.49
CA GLN A 147 5.32 19.16 1.32
C GLN A 147 5.66 20.50 0.63
N ASP A 148 6.69 20.49 -0.23
CA ASP A 148 7.01 21.62 -1.11
C ASP A 148 6.13 21.59 -2.38
N GLU A 149 5.11 22.45 -2.41
CA GLU A 149 4.16 22.56 -3.52
C GLU A 149 4.84 23.03 -4.82
N GLU A 150 5.74 24.01 -4.73
CA GLU A 150 6.40 24.58 -5.90
C GLU A 150 7.31 23.53 -6.55
N LEU A 151 8.11 22.84 -5.75
CA LEU A 151 9.00 21.80 -6.24
C LEU A 151 8.23 20.62 -6.85
N ALA A 152 7.12 20.20 -6.23
CA ALA A 152 6.28 19.13 -6.75
C ALA A 152 5.69 19.49 -8.12
N MET A 153 5.19 20.72 -8.29
CA MET A 153 4.63 21.22 -9.54
C MET A 153 5.69 21.33 -10.66
N VAL A 154 6.87 21.86 -10.33
CA VAL A 154 7.98 22.00 -11.29
C VAL A 154 8.46 20.62 -11.77
N LEU A 155 8.58 19.66 -10.85
CA LEU A 155 8.99 18.30 -11.20
C LEU A 155 7.94 17.57 -12.03
N ASP A 156 6.66 17.68 -11.70
CA ASP A 156 5.55 17.12 -12.50
C ASP A 156 5.61 17.63 -13.95
N TYR A 157 5.76 18.95 -14.11
CA TYR A 157 5.88 19.57 -15.44
C TYR A 157 7.10 19.07 -16.23
N GLU A 158 8.28 19.04 -15.61
CA GLU A 158 9.51 18.57 -16.28
C GLU A 158 9.41 17.10 -16.69
N VAL A 159 8.79 16.26 -15.88
CA VAL A 159 8.57 14.84 -16.18
C VAL A 159 7.61 14.69 -17.35
N ILE A 160 6.46 15.36 -17.33
CA ILE A 160 5.45 15.31 -18.41
C ILE A 160 6.06 15.78 -19.74
N TYR A 161 6.87 16.84 -19.72
CA TYR A 161 7.50 17.36 -20.92
C TYR A 161 8.65 16.49 -21.45
N THR A 162 9.39 15.84 -20.56
CA THR A 162 10.57 15.04 -20.93
C THR A 162 10.20 13.61 -21.31
N LYS A 163 9.16 13.03 -20.71
CA LYS A 163 8.80 11.63 -20.93
C LYS A 163 8.41 11.38 -22.38
N LYS A 164 8.88 10.26 -22.92
CA LYS A 164 8.47 9.75 -24.24
C LYS A 164 7.46 8.63 -24.05
N ASP A 165 6.73 8.27 -25.09
CA ASP A 165 5.86 7.09 -25.06
C ASP A 165 6.65 5.83 -24.69
N ASP A 166 6.05 4.94 -23.91
CA ASP A 166 6.66 3.70 -23.40
C ASP A 166 8.08 3.90 -22.87
N TRP A 167 8.26 4.93 -22.05
CA TRP A 167 9.57 5.23 -21.46
C TRP A 167 9.96 4.25 -20.35
N ARG A 168 8.98 3.72 -19.60
CA ARG A 168 9.21 2.72 -18.55
C ARG A 168 9.82 1.44 -19.12
N GLY A 169 10.87 0.93 -18.48
CA GLY A 169 11.62 -0.22 -18.94
C GLY A 169 12.62 0.07 -20.06
N ASN A 170 12.57 1.26 -20.68
CA ASN A 170 13.58 1.68 -21.66
C ASN A 170 14.70 2.46 -20.98
N ARG A 171 15.89 1.84 -20.85
CA ARG A 171 17.03 2.42 -20.13
C ARG A 171 17.44 3.81 -20.59
N ILE A 172 17.29 4.14 -21.88
CA ILE A 172 17.67 5.46 -22.41
C ILE A 172 16.63 6.50 -22.02
N LYS A 173 15.34 6.21 -22.25
CA LYS A 173 14.23 7.12 -21.94
C LYS A 173 14.08 7.33 -20.42
N GLU A 174 14.24 6.28 -19.63
CA GLU A 174 14.31 6.38 -18.16
C GLU A 174 15.43 7.31 -17.70
N LYS A 175 16.61 7.22 -18.34
CA LYS A 175 17.75 8.08 -18.01
C LYS A 175 17.50 9.55 -18.37
N GLU A 176 16.76 9.83 -19.44
CA GLU A 176 16.36 11.20 -19.79
C GLU A 176 15.46 11.80 -18.71
N VAL A 177 14.44 11.06 -18.25
CA VAL A 177 13.56 11.48 -17.15
C VAL A 177 14.34 11.65 -15.85
N LEU A 178 15.24 10.71 -15.51
CA LEU A 178 16.11 10.81 -14.35
C LEU A 178 16.96 12.09 -14.37
N PHE A 179 17.49 12.46 -15.54
CA PHE A 179 18.27 13.69 -15.68
C PHE A 179 17.43 14.95 -15.54
N ALA A 180 16.16 14.94 -15.97
CA ALA A 180 15.24 16.05 -15.73
C ALA A 180 15.03 16.26 -14.23
N ILE A 181 14.77 15.18 -13.47
CA ILE A 181 14.61 15.26 -12.01
C ILE A 181 15.90 15.75 -11.32
N LYS A 182 17.07 15.28 -11.78
CA LYS A 182 18.39 15.66 -11.24
C LYS A 182 18.70 17.17 -11.37
N LYS A 183 18.00 17.90 -12.25
CA LYS A 183 18.14 19.37 -12.32
C LYS A 183 17.69 20.01 -11.01
N HIS A 184 16.64 19.47 -10.38
CA HIS A 184 16.01 20.02 -9.18
C HIS A 184 16.45 19.32 -7.90
N ILE A 185 16.70 18.00 -7.95
CA ILE A 185 17.13 17.21 -6.79
C ILE A 185 18.61 16.87 -6.91
N LYS A 186 19.43 17.42 -6.00
CA LYS A 186 20.89 17.18 -5.96
C LYS A 186 21.27 15.97 -5.12
N ASP A 187 20.48 15.64 -4.11
CA ASP A 187 20.70 14.46 -3.27
C ASP A 187 20.45 13.18 -4.07
N GLU A 188 21.45 12.30 -4.13
CA GLU A 188 21.38 11.11 -4.98
C GLU A 188 20.37 10.07 -4.48
N GLU A 189 20.15 9.98 -3.17
CA GLU A 189 19.19 9.04 -2.59
C GLU A 189 17.76 9.53 -2.82
N LYS A 190 17.48 10.81 -2.54
CA LYS A 190 16.20 11.45 -2.83
C LYS A 190 15.89 11.41 -4.33
N LEU A 191 16.88 11.61 -5.19
CA LEU A 191 16.71 11.47 -6.64
C LEU A 191 16.22 10.07 -7.04
N LYS A 192 16.87 9.01 -6.54
CA LYS A 192 16.47 7.62 -6.82
C LYS A 192 15.05 7.35 -6.31
N GLN A 193 14.74 7.78 -5.09
CA GLN A 193 13.42 7.60 -4.49
C GLN A 193 12.32 8.27 -5.32
N ILE A 194 12.50 9.54 -5.67
CA ILE A 194 11.53 10.29 -6.48
C ILE A 194 11.39 9.71 -7.88
N PHE A 195 12.48 9.27 -8.49
CA PHE A 195 12.42 8.59 -9.79
C PHE A 195 11.59 7.30 -9.75
N GLU A 196 11.77 6.46 -8.72
CA GLU A 196 10.95 5.25 -8.55
C GLU A 196 9.48 5.58 -8.31
N ILE A 197 9.18 6.63 -7.54
CA ILE A 197 7.80 7.10 -7.35
C ILE A 197 7.18 7.48 -8.69
N ILE A 198 7.87 8.32 -9.48
CA ILE A 198 7.42 8.74 -10.81
C ILE A 198 7.20 7.52 -11.72
N LYS A 199 8.10 6.54 -11.68
CA LYS A 199 7.99 5.33 -12.47
C LYS A 199 6.75 4.49 -12.12
N ASN A 200 6.36 4.46 -10.84
CA ASN A 200 5.20 3.71 -10.35
C ASN A 200 3.86 4.47 -10.49
N GLN A 201 3.87 5.76 -10.83
CA GLN A 201 2.64 6.52 -11.06
C GLN A 201 1.96 6.12 -12.37
N PRO A 202 0.65 5.82 -12.37
CA PRO A 202 -0.10 5.58 -13.62
C PRO A 202 -0.24 6.82 -14.50
N ASP A 203 -0.16 8.02 -13.92
CA ASP A 203 -0.44 9.30 -14.61
C ASP A 203 0.68 9.71 -15.60
N TYR A 204 1.89 9.13 -15.49
CA TYR A 204 3.04 9.40 -16.38
C TYR A 204 3.19 8.35 -17.48
#